data_AF-A0AAU1B865-F1
#
_entry.id   AF-A0AAU1B865-F1
#
_cell.length_a   1.000
_cell.length_b   1.000
_cell.length_c   1.000
_cell.angle_alpha   90.00
_cell.angle_beta   90.00
_cell.angle_gamma   90.00
#
_symmetry.space_group_name_H-M   'P 1'
#
loop_
_entity.id
_entity.type
_entity.pdbx_description
1 polymer ?
#
loop_
_entity_poly.entity_id
_entity_poly.type
_entity_poly.pdbx_seq_one_letter_code
_entity_poly.pdbx_strand_id
1 'polypeptide(L)'
;MRRRASLLLLALAVFCAALAPLLRWYAYPRLAKIPPNQYQEMVLEAKDATLLDYTAGMQPKKVDKVTIVQTLKGNVEASKEIEASAGKDVVVWDTLSYIMGPDGKMVSQIPERYIFDAHTQDPVHATGEMVDGDPVKREGIEFKWPFFTEPRDYLYFDAQTRTSSPIHYVGTRTYRGMDVYYYEQTVPWTKVSLPKKMPIEGIDPATFEQSTGTSLWYQVKAMFWVDPVTGAPVNAEQVIEQEMRGGIAAGAPDGRLTVFAGHVKMRQDYADHTVDLVKSNRTKVLALHTYAPFGLAAGGLVLLGLALWLEARGRRDGGAGEGLSA
;
A
#
# COMPACT_ATOMS: atom_id res chain seq x y z
N MET A 1 12.69 -52.47 -16.21
CA MET A 1 12.64 -51.31 -15.29
C MET A 1 12.87 -49.96 -15.97
N ARG A 2 13.88 -49.82 -16.85
CA ARG A 2 14.22 -48.55 -17.54
C ARG A 2 13.09 -47.91 -18.37
N ARG A 3 12.27 -48.71 -19.08
CA ARG A 3 11.10 -48.19 -19.82
C ARG A 3 10.03 -47.56 -18.93
N ARG A 4 9.73 -48.17 -17.78
CA ARG A 4 8.78 -47.62 -16.80
C ARG A 4 9.31 -46.31 -16.20
N ALA A 5 10.62 -46.25 -15.91
CA ALA A 5 11.26 -45.04 -15.42
C ALA A 5 11.22 -43.90 -16.47
N SER A 6 11.50 -44.20 -17.75
CA SER A 6 11.39 -43.21 -18.84
C SER A 6 9.98 -42.65 -18.97
N LEU A 7 8.95 -43.51 -18.93
CA LEU A 7 7.55 -43.08 -18.98
C LEU A 7 7.14 -42.23 -17.79
N LEU A 8 7.59 -42.55 -16.58
CA LEU A 8 7.33 -41.72 -15.39
C LEU A 8 7.98 -40.33 -15.50
N LEU A 9 9.23 -40.26 -15.97
CA LEU A 9 9.92 -38.98 -16.21
C LEU A 9 9.21 -38.14 -17.27
N LEU A 10 8.76 -38.77 -18.36
CA LEU A 10 8.00 -38.10 -19.40
C LEU A 10 6.67 -37.57 -18.87
N ALA A 11 5.93 -38.36 -18.08
CA ALA A 11 4.68 -37.92 -17.46
C ALA A 11 4.89 -36.71 -16.54
N LEU A 12 5.95 -36.72 -15.72
CA LEU A 12 6.29 -35.60 -14.86
C LEU A 12 6.72 -34.37 -15.67
N ALA A 13 7.49 -34.54 -16.75
CA ALA A 13 7.86 -33.46 -17.65
C ALA A 13 6.64 -32.77 -18.25
N VAL A 14 5.68 -33.55 -18.75
CA VAL A 14 4.41 -33.04 -19.30
C VAL A 14 3.61 -32.32 -18.22
N PHE A 15 3.52 -32.89 -17.01
CA PHE A 15 2.84 -32.24 -15.89
C PHE A 15 3.46 -30.88 -15.53
N CYS A 16 4.79 -30.82 -15.42
CA CYS A 16 5.50 -29.56 -15.16
C CYS A 16 5.28 -28.53 -16.28
N ALA A 17 5.35 -28.97 -17.54
CA ALA A 17 5.12 -28.12 -18.71
C ALA A 17 3.70 -27.56 -18.76
N ALA A 18 2.69 -28.32 -18.31
CA ALA A 18 1.31 -27.85 -18.20
C ALA A 18 1.08 -26.94 -16.98
N LEU A 19 1.69 -27.24 -15.83
CA LEU A 19 1.48 -26.50 -14.58
C LEU A 19 2.14 -25.12 -14.59
N ALA A 20 3.30 -24.96 -15.23
CA ALA A 20 4.01 -23.68 -15.32
C ALA A 20 3.15 -22.53 -15.90
N PRO A 21 2.54 -22.66 -17.10
CA PRO A 21 1.67 -21.62 -17.66
C PRO A 21 0.37 -21.45 -16.86
N LEU A 22 -0.17 -22.53 -16.28
CA LEU A 22 -1.34 -22.44 -15.40
C LEU A 22 -1.07 -21.58 -14.17
N LEU A 23 0.08 -21.74 -13.52
CA LEU A 23 0.43 -20.88 -12.38
C LEU A 23 0.57 -19.41 -12.82
N ARG A 24 1.30 -19.16 -13.91
CA ARG A 24 1.63 -17.79 -14.37
C ARG A 24 0.43 -17.00 -14.89
N TRP A 25 -0.42 -17.64 -15.69
CA TRP A 25 -1.49 -16.97 -16.44
C TRP A 25 -2.90 -17.27 -15.94
N TYR A 26 -3.07 -18.34 -15.16
CA TYR A 26 -4.38 -18.67 -14.57
C TYR A 26 -4.44 -18.40 -13.07
N ALA A 27 -3.51 -18.94 -12.28
CA ALA A 27 -3.53 -18.84 -10.82
C ALA A 27 -3.11 -17.45 -10.33
N TYR A 28 -1.97 -16.93 -10.82
CA TYR A 28 -1.45 -15.62 -10.39
C TYR A 28 -2.48 -14.49 -10.53
N PRO A 29 -3.11 -14.25 -11.71
CA PRO A 29 -4.06 -13.14 -11.85
C PRO A 29 -5.33 -13.26 -11.01
N ARG A 30 -5.63 -14.45 -10.45
CA ARG A 30 -6.82 -14.68 -9.61
C ARG A 30 -6.51 -14.62 -8.12
N LEU A 31 -5.29 -14.99 -7.75
CA LEU A 31 -4.86 -15.12 -6.35
C LEU A 31 -4.11 -13.88 -5.84
N ALA A 32 -3.40 -13.17 -6.72
CA ALA A 32 -2.62 -11.99 -6.35
C ALA A 32 -3.50 -10.74 -6.25
N LYS A 33 -4.29 -10.66 -5.17
CA LYS A 33 -5.15 -9.51 -4.88
C LYS A 33 -5.14 -9.16 -3.40
N ILE A 34 -5.53 -7.93 -3.07
CA ILE A 34 -5.74 -7.52 -1.68
C ILE A 34 -6.98 -8.25 -1.13
N PRO A 35 -6.87 -8.98 -0.01
CA PRO A 35 -8.03 -9.60 0.61
C PRO A 35 -8.94 -8.55 1.26
N PRO A 36 -10.28 -8.66 1.12
CA PRO A 36 -11.22 -7.66 1.66
C PRO A 36 -11.34 -7.69 3.19
N ASN A 37 -10.74 -8.67 3.86
CA ASN A 37 -10.79 -8.84 5.33
C ASN A 37 -9.50 -8.39 6.05
N GLN A 38 -8.58 -7.73 5.35
CA GLN A 38 -7.32 -7.29 5.96
C GLN A 38 -7.57 -6.19 6.99
N TYR A 39 -6.83 -6.25 8.09
CA TYR A 39 -6.74 -5.19 9.07
C TYR A 39 -5.27 -4.81 9.23
N GLN A 40 -4.96 -3.55 9.04
CA GLN A 40 -3.61 -3.01 9.21
C GLN A 40 -3.66 -1.83 10.15
N GLU A 41 -2.65 -1.73 11.00
CA GLU A 41 -2.42 -0.57 11.85
C GLU A 41 -1.00 -0.08 11.61
N MET A 42 -0.85 1.24 11.59
CA MET A 42 0.43 1.92 11.51
C MET A 42 0.46 3.00 12.57
N VAL A 43 1.54 3.02 13.35
CA VAL A 43 1.80 4.11 14.29
C VAL A 43 2.97 4.93 13.76
N LEU A 44 2.75 6.23 13.62
CA LEU A 44 3.75 7.22 13.28
C LEU A 44 3.97 8.17 14.46
N GLU A 45 5.16 8.73 14.55
CA GLU A 45 5.55 9.66 15.59
C GLU A 45 6.25 10.88 14.98
N ALA A 46 5.92 12.06 15.47
CA ALA A 46 6.70 13.28 15.23
C ALA A 46 7.35 13.70 16.54
N LYS A 47 8.68 13.77 16.55
CA LYS A 47 9.47 14.27 17.69
C LYS A 47 9.76 15.76 17.51
N ASP A 48 9.87 16.48 18.62
CA ASP A 48 10.14 17.94 18.64
C ASP A 48 9.15 18.75 17.79
N ALA A 49 7.91 18.28 17.74
CA ALA A 49 6.85 18.86 16.94
C ALA A 49 6.30 20.15 17.58
N THR A 50 5.67 20.98 16.76
CA THR A 50 4.83 22.08 17.24
C THR A 50 3.38 21.65 17.17
N LEU A 51 2.62 21.84 18.24
CA LEU A 51 1.19 21.57 18.29
C LEU A 51 0.48 22.75 18.97
N LEU A 52 -0.67 23.15 18.43
CA LEU A 52 -1.51 24.19 19.02
C LEU A 52 -2.16 23.70 20.32
N ASP A 53 -1.98 24.48 21.38
CA ASP A 53 -2.64 24.23 22.66
C ASP A 53 -4.06 24.82 22.64
N TYR A 54 -5.03 23.94 22.39
CA TYR A 54 -6.44 24.26 22.38
C TYR A 54 -7.03 24.60 23.77
N THR A 55 -6.30 24.31 24.86
CA THR A 55 -6.79 24.45 26.24
C THR A 55 -6.23 25.66 26.97
N ALA A 56 -5.02 26.10 26.61
CA ALA A 56 -4.34 27.23 27.26
C ALA A 56 -4.06 28.36 26.26
N GLY A 57 -5.14 28.98 25.76
CA GLY A 57 -5.06 30.26 25.06
C GLY A 57 -4.69 30.20 23.58
N MET A 58 -4.88 29.04 22.91
CA MET A 58 -4.65 28.89 21.46
C MET A 58 -3.24 29.31 21.04
N GLN A 59 -2.22 28.85 21.76
CA GLN A 59 -0.82 29.16 21.47
C GLN A 59 -0.08 27.94 20.92
N PRO A 60 0.77 28.07 19.89
CA PRO A 60 1.60 26.97 19.42
C PRO A 60 2.64 26.63 20.49
N LYS A 61 2.77 25.35 20.83
CA LYS A 61 3.76 24.86 21.79
C LYS A 61 4.62 23.79 21.17
N LYS A 62 5.91 23.80 21.53
CA LYS A 62 6.78 22.66 21.27
C LYS A 62 6.39 21.52 22.20
N VAL A 63 6.27 20.33 21.62
CA VAL A 63 5.95 19.09 22.32
C VAL A 63 6.97 18.03 21.95
N ASP A 64 7.38 17.23 22.93
CA ASP A 64 8.43 16.22 22.74
C ASP A 64 8.02 15.18 21.72
N LYS A 65 6.73 14.81 21.72
CA LYS A 65 6.19 13.79 20.82
C LYS A 65 4.70 13.98 20.53
N VAL A 66 4.34 13.78 19.27
CA VAL A 66 2.97 13.54 18.80
C VAL A 66 2.91 12.16 18.18
N THR A 67 1.84 11.42 18.45
CA THR A 67 1.61 10.08 17.87
C THR A 67 0.45 10.17 16.90
N ILE A 68 0.60 9.60 15.71
CA ILE A 68 -0.46 9.45 14.73
C ILE A 68 -0.72 7.96 14.56
N VAL A 69 -1.97 7.54 14.71
CA VAL A 69 -2.36 6.16 14.50
C VAL A 69 -3.27 6.11 13.28
N GLN A 70 -2.91 5.25 12.33
CA GLN A 70 -3.71 4.97 11.15
C GLN A 70 -4.13 3.50 11.16
N THR A 71 -5.42 3.26 11.01
CA THR A 71 -5.97 1.92 10.84
C THR A 71 -6.61 1.78 9.47
N LEU A 72 -6.30 0.72 8.74
CA LEU A 72 -6.95 0.34 7.48
C LEU A 72 -7.74 -0.95 7.74
N LYS A 73 -9.06 -0.85 7.79
CA LYS A 73 -9.94 -2.00 8.05
C LYS A 73 -10.73 -2.37 6.81
N GLY A 74 -10.52 -3.59 6.34
CA GLY A 74 -11.34 -4.28 5.35
C GLY A 74 -12.80 -4.38 5.75
N ASN A 75 -13.70 -3.90 4.90
CA ASN A 75 -15.13 -4.06 5.04
C ASN A 75 -15.62 -5.12 4.03
N VAL A 76 -15.77 -6.36 4.49
CA VAL A 76 -16.08 -7.52 3.65
C VAL A 76 -17.47 -7.41 3.05
N GLU A 77 -18.44 -6.96 3.84
CA GLU A 77 -19.83 -6.79 3.43
C GLU A 77 -19.93 -5.74 2.31
N ALA A 78 -19.38 -4.55 2.52
CA ALA A 78 -19.40 -3.48 1.52
C ALA A 78 -18.61 -3.85 0.26
N SER A 79 -17.48 -4.56 0.41
CA SER A 79 -16.71 -5.06 -0.74
C SER A 79 -17.55 -5.97 -1.62
N LYS A 80 -18.26 -6.95 -1.03
CA LYS A 80 -19.14 -7.87 -1.76
C LYS A 80 -20.32 -7.17 -2.43
N GLU A 81 -20.93 -6.22 -1.73
CA GLU A 81 -22.06 -5.45 -2.26
C GLU A 81 -21.65 -4.65 -3.50
N ILE A 82 -20.53 -3.93 -3.43
CA ILE A 82 -20.04 -3.12 -4.55
C ILE A 82 -19.54 -4.02 -5.69
N GLU A 83 -18.80 -5.08 -5.38
CA GLU A 83 -18.30 -6.06 -6.37
C GLU A 83 -19.43 -6.63 -7.24
N ALA A 84 -20.61 -6.90 -6.66
CA ALA A 84 -21.78 -7.39 -7.39
C ALA A 84 -22.26 -6.45 -8.51
N SER A 85 -21.96 -5.16 -8.41
CA SER A 85 -22.30 -4.14 -9.41
C SER A 85 -21.12 -3.64 -10.23
N ALA A 86 -19.89 -3.78 -9.72
CA ALA A 86 -18.68 -3.21 -10.32
C ALA A 86 -18.02 -4.08 -11.40
N GLY A 87 -18.34 -5.39 -11.44
CA GLY A 87 -17.80 -6.32 -12.45
C GLY A 87 -16.29 -6.58 -12.35
N LYS A 88 -15.70 -6.30 -11.18
CA LYS A 88 -14.27 -6.47 -10.86
C LYS A 88 -14.11 -6.75 -9.37
N ASP A 89 -12.97 -7.30 -8.96
CA ASP A 89 -12.66 -7.54 -7.55
C ASP A 89 -12.48 -6.19 -6.82
N VAL A 90 -13.35 -5.88 -5.87
CA VAL A 90 -13.34 -4.61 -5.13
C VAL A 90 -12.96 -4.83 -3.67
N VAL A 91 -12.15 -3.92 -3.12
CA VAL A 91 -11.89 -3.83 -1.69
C VAL A 91 -12.36 -2.48 -1.19
N VAL A 92 -13.10 -2.52 -0.08
CA VAL A 92 -13.47 -1.35 0.71
C VAL A 92 -12.63 -1.32 1.97
N TRP A 93 -11.90 -0.23 2.16
CA TRP A 93 -11.24 0.10 3.41
C TRP A 93 -11.96 1.23 4.12
N ASP A 94 -12.46 0.91 5.31
CA ASP A 94 -12.85 1.91 6.31
C ASP A 94 -11.58 2.25 7.10
N THR A 95 -11.08 3.46 6.90
CA THR A 95 -9.84 3.93 7.51
C THR A 95 -10.13 4.91 8.63
N LEU A 96 -9.21 5.00 9.58
CA LEU A 96 -9.22 6.02 10.61
C LEU A 96 -7.79 6.48 10.85
N SER A 97 -7.55 7.77 10.61
CA SER A 97 -6.32 8.44 11.01
C SER A 97 -6.62 9.37 12.17
N TYR A 98 -5.93 9.22 13.30
CA TYR A 98 -6.11 10.12 14.44
C TYR A 98 -4.80 10.51 15.09
N ILE A 99 -4.78 11.72 15.63
CA ILE A 99 -3.63 12.32 16.29
C ILE A 99 -3.82 12.23 17.80
N MET A 100 -2.82 11.74 18.51
CA MET A 100 -2.73 11.76 19.97
C MET A 100 -1.66 12.76 20.40
N GLY A 101 -2.04 13.68 21.27
CA GLY A 101 -1.13 14.61 21.92
C GLY A 101 -0.19 13.92 22.90
N PRO A 102 0.79 14.66 23.45
CA PRO A 102 1.74 14.11 24.43
C PRO A 102 1.08 13.62 25.73
N ASP A 103 -0.12 14.12 26.04
CA ASP A 103 -0.94 13.71 27.19
C ASP A 103 -1.78 12.44 26.91
N GLY A 104 -1.66 11.86 25.72
CA GLY A 104 -2.43 10.70 25.28
C GLY A 104 -3.87 11.01 24.88
N LYS A 105 -4.30 12.28 24.92
CA LYS A 105 -5.65 12.65 24.47
C LYS A 105 -5.68 12.76 22.95
N MET A 106 -6.84 12.42 22.39
CA MET A 106 -7.10 12.56 20.95
C MET A 106 -7.25 14.04 20.60
N VAL A 107 -6.47 14.49 19.63
CA VAL A 107 -6.47 15.87 19.11
C VAL A 107 -7.43 15.97 17.94
N SER A 108 -7.38 15.03 17.00
CA SER A 108 -8.27 14.99 15.84
C SER A 108 -8.41 13.57 15.33
N GLN A 109 -9.48 13.30 14.59
CA GLN A 109 -9.63 12.06 13.84
C GLN A 109 -10.24 12.37 12.47
N ILE A 110 -9.82 11.62 11.45
CA ILE A 110 -10.31 11.73 10.08
C ILE A 110 -10.64 10.31 9.62
N PRO A 111 -11.92 9.92 9.65
CA PRO A 111 -12.35 8.66 9.06
C PRO A 111 -12.42 8.78 7.54
N GLU A 112 -12.09 7.72 6.83
CA GLU A 112 -12.26 7.67 5.38
C GLU A 112 -12.85 6.34 4.93
N ARG A 113 -13.49 6.36 3.77
CA ARG A 113 -13.84 5.14 3.03
C ARG A 113 -13.18 5.20 1.67
N TYR A 114 -12.21 4.32 1.48
CA TYR A 114 -11.53 4.12 0.20
C TYR A 114 -12.01 2.84 -0.47
N ILE A 115 -12.35 2.93 -1.74
CA ILE A 115 -12.92 1.84 -2.54
C ILE A 115 -12.03 1.70 -3.77
N PHE A 116 -11.47 0.50 -3.98
CA PHE A 116 -10.45 0.31 -5.01
C PHE A 116 -10.46 -1.11 -5.59
N ASP A 117 -9.89 -1.25 -6.79
CA ASP A 117 -9.68 -2.54 -7.42
C ASP A 117 -8.59 -3.35 -6.68
N ALA A 118 -8.92 -4.57 -6.30
CA ALA A 118 -8.07 -5.42 -5.47
C ALA A 118 -6.73 -5.78 -6.13
N HIS A 119 -6.62 -5.66 -7.46
CA HIS A 119 -5.43 -5.97 -8.25
C HIS A 119 -4.67 -4.70 -8.63
N THR A 120 -5.33 -3.75 -9.30
CA THR A 120 -4.66 -2.57 -9.86
C THR A 120 -4.42 -1.47 -8.84
N GLN A 121 -5.17 -1.46 -7.74
CA GLN A 121 -5.22 -0.37 -6.76
C GLN A 121 -5.84 0.93 -7.31
N ASP A 122 -6.49 0.89 -8.48
CA ASP A 122 -7.20 2.05 -8.99
C ASP A 122 -8.47 2.31 -8.17
N PRO A 123 -8.83 3.58 -7.92
CA PRO A 123 -10.10 3.92 -7.30
C PRO A 123 -11.29 3.34 -8.06
N VAL A 124 -12.29 2.89 -7.31
CA VAL A 124 -13.59 2.46 -7.82
C VAL A 124 -14.65 3.37 -7.24
N HIS A 125 -15.22 4.23 -8.09
CA HIS A 125 -16.21 5.20 -7.65
C HIS A 125 -17.56 4.54 -7.43
N ALA A 126 -17.87 4.31 -6.16
CA ALA A 126 -19.12 3.74 -5.70
C ALA A 126 -19.67 4.55 -4.51
N THR A 127 -20.94 4.33 -4.20
CA THR A 127 -21.62 5.00 -3.08
C THR A 127 -20.87 4.77 -1.77
N GLY A 128 -20.68 5.86 -1.01
CA GLY A 128 -20.06 5.83 0.30
C GLY A 128 -18.57 6.18 0.32
N GLU A 129 -17.93 6.35 -0.84
CA GLU A 129 -16.58 6.94 -0.92
C GLU A 129 -16.56 8.31 -0.24
N MET A 130 -15.73 8.47 0.80
CA MET A 130 -15.73 9.70 1.61
C MET A 130 -14.40 9.97 2.32
N VAL A 131 -14.21 11.22 2.74
CA VAL A 131 -13.20 11.68 3.69
C VAL A 131 -13.90 12.55 4.72
N ASP A 132 -13.74 12.21 5.99
CA ASP A 132 -14.38 12.88 7.12
C ASP A 132 -15.90 13.02 6.96
N GLY A 133 -16.54 12.01 6.36
CA GLY A 133 -17.97 11.99 6.06
C GLY A 133 -18.40 12.87 4.87
N ASP A 134 -17.49 13.58 4.21
CA ASP A 134 -17.77 14.29 2.97
C ASP A 134 -17.54 13.38 1.77
N PRO A 135 -18.50 13.27 0.83
CA PRO A 135 -18.29 12.51 -0.39
C PRO A 135 -17.11 13.06 -1.18
N VAL A 136 -16.23 12.16 -1.65
CA VAL A 136 -15.12 12.53 -2.52
C VAL A 136 -15.09 11.62 -3.74
N LYS A 137 -14.34 12.05 -4.76
CA LYS A 137 -13.99 11.23 -5.90
C LYS A 137 -12.48 11.25 -6.05
N ARG A 138 -11.82 10.11 -5.86
CA ARG A 138 -10.36 10.00 -5.90
C ARG A 138 -9.82 9.82 -7.32
N GLU A 139 -8.61 10.31 -7.56
CA GLU A 139 -7.85 9.94 -8.76
C GLU A 139 -6.49 9.41 -8.36
N GLY A 140 -6.07 8.28 -8.93
CA GLY A 140 -4.82 7.64 -8.54
C GLY A 140 -4.89 6.90 -7.19
N ILE A 141 -3.73 6.51 -6.69
CA ILE A 141 -3.58 5.64 -5.52
C ILE A 141 -3.56 6.44 -4.21
N GLU A 142 -3.75 5.76 -3.08
CA GLU A 142 -3.71 6.41 -1.75
C GLU A 142 -2.90 5.62 -0.70
N PHE A 143 -3.12 4.31 -0.57
CA PHE A 143 -2.44 3.52 0.48
C PHE A 143 -1.40 2.54 -0.08
N LYS A 144 -1.50 2.17 -1.35
CA LYS A 144 -0.69 1.11 -1.95
C LYS A 144 -0.50 1.33 -3.45
N TRP A 145 0.69 1.04 -3.96
CA TRP A 145 0.99 1.00 -5.39
C TRP A 145 0.52 -0.33 -6.02
N PRO A 146 0.33 -0.38 -7.35
CA PRO A 146 0.02 -1.62 -8.06
C PRO A 146 1.07 -2.71 -7.82
N PHE A 147 0.67 -3.99 -7.86
CA PHE A 147 1.63 -5.10 -7.92
C PHE A 147 2.57 -4.91 -9.10
N PHE A 148 3.83 -5.33 -8.94
CA PHE A 148 4.88 -5.09 -9.94
C PHE A 148 4.93 -3.62 -10.34
N THR A 149 5.01 -2.75 -9.33
CA THR A 149 5.06 -1.29 -9.48
C THR A 149 6.14 -0.90 -10.48
N GLU A 150 5.80 0.03 -11.37
CA GLU A 150 6.70 0.54 -12.39
C GLU A 150 7.46 1.77 -11.85
N PRO A 151 8.73 1.96 -12.25
CA PRO A 151 9.53 3.12 -11.86
C PRO A 151 9.10 4.39 -12.63
N ARG A 152 7.89 4.87 -12.36
CA ARG A 152 7.28 6.06 -12.98
C ARG A 152 6.46 6.83 -11.96
N ASP A 153 6.02 8.02 -12.35
CA ASP A 153 5.12 8.84 -11.54
C ASP A 153 3.70 8.23 -11.54
N TYR A 154 3.00 8.48 -10.43
CA TYR A 154 1.59 8.11 -10.23
C TYR A 154 0.81 9.34 -9.78
N LEU A 155 -0.52 9.32 -9.91
CA LEU A 155 -1.36 10.23 -9.14
C LEU A 155 -1.52 9.66 -7.74
N TYR A 156 -1.40 10.52 -6.74
CA TYR A 156 -1.61 10.18 -5.34
C TYR A 156 -2.62 11.13 -4.73
N PHE A 157 -3.64 10.57 -4.09
CA PHE A 157 -4.70 11.33 -3.43
C PHE A 157 -4.26 11.74 -2.02
N ASP A 158 -4.38 13.03 -1.70
CA ASP A 158 -4.19 13.55 -0.35
C ASP A 158 -5.56 13.79 0.29
N ALA A 159 -5.84 13.09 1.39
CA ALA A 159 -7.11 13.17 2.09
C ALA A 159 -7.37 14.56 2.72
N GLN A 160 -6.33 15.31 3.13
CA GLN A 160 -6.50 16.62 3.75
C GLN A 160 -6.99 17.64 2.73
N THR A 161 -6.37 17.67 1.55
CA THR A 161 -6.79 18.56 0.45
C THR A 161 -7.98 18.02 -0.33
N ARG A 162 -8.27 16.72 -0.20
CA ARG A 162 -9.26 15.98 -0.99
C ARG A 162 -9.01 16.10 -2.50
N THR A 163 -7.73 16.15 -2.88
CA THR A 163 -7.29 16.28 -4.26
C THR A 163 -6.16 15.32 -4.56
N SER A 164 -5.97 15.04 -5.86
CA SER A 164 -4.87 14.23 -6.34
C SER A 164 -3.79 15.10 -6.95
N SER A 165 -2.54 14.74 -6.69
CA SER A 165 -1.37 15.38 -7.31
C SER A 165 -0.35 14.31 -7.67
N PRO A 166 0.54 14.57 -8.64
CA PRO A 166 1.60 13.63 -8.97
C PRO A 166 2.47 13.30 -7.75
N ILE A 167 2.75 12.01 -7.56
CA ILE A 167 3.81 11.51 -6.69
C ILE A 167 4.94 11.00 -7.59
N HIS A 168 6.13 11.54 -7.38
CA HIS A 168 7.24 11.36 -8.31
C HIS A 168 8.09 10.16 -7.93
N TYR A 169 8.46 9.33 -8.90
CA TYR A 169 9.50 8.33 -8.71
C TYR A 169 10.87 9.01 -8.73
N VAL A 170 11.57 8.96 -7.60
CA VAL A 170 12.87 9.63 -7.44
C VAL A 170 14.04 8.66 -7.67
N GLY A 171 13.82 7.36 -7.54
CA GLY A 171 14.84 6.34 -7.80
C GLY A 171 14.72 5.11 -6.92
N THR A 172 15.64 4.17 -7.10
CA THR A 172 15.78 2.98 -6.25
C THR A 172 16.71 3.27 -5.07
N ARG A 173 16.37 2.78 -3.88
CA ARG A 173 17.17 2.89 -2.66
C ARG A 173 17.20 1.57 -1.91
N THR A 174 18.22 1.38 -1.09
CA THR A 174 18.24 0.28 -0.12
C THR A 174 17.65 0.75 1.21
N TYR A 175 16.61 0.09 1.69
CA TYR A 175 15.98 0.37 3.00
C TYR A 175 15.85 -0.94 3.78
N ARG A 176 16.48 -1.02 4.96
CA ARG A 176 16.48 -2.21 5.83
C ARG A 176 16.78 -3.54 5.08
N GLY A 177 17.76 -3.46 4.18
CA GLY A 177 18.21 -4.60 3.36
C GLY A 177 17.29 -4.97 2.20
N MET A 178 16.33 -4.11 1.82
CA MET A 178 15.48 -4.28 0.65
C MET A 178 15.77 -3.21 -0.40
N ASP A 179 15.81 -3.59 -1.67
CA ASP A 179 15.76 -2.65 -2.78
C ASP A 179 14.32 -2.20 -3.01
N VAL A 180 14.08 -0.91 -2.81
CA VAL A 180 12.77 -0.28 -2.84
C VAL A 180 12.76 0.91 -3.78
N TYR A 181 11.61 1.20 -4.35
CA TYR A 181 11.38 2.45 -5.07
C TYR A 181 11.05 3.55 -4.09
N TYR A 182 11.65 4.71 -4.32
CA TYR A 182 11.48 5.87 -3.46
C TYR A 182 10.66 6.93 -4.19
N TYR A 183 9.60 7.37 -3.53
CA TYR A 183 8.59 8.28 -4.06
C TYR A 183 8.47 9.53 -3.20
N GLU A 184 8.30 10.70 -3.83
CA GLU A 184 8.04 11.95 -3.13
C GLU A 184 6.86 12.71 -3.75
N GLN A 185 5.96 13.22 -2.90
CA GLN A 185 4.93 14.18 -3.27
C GLN A 185 5.09 15.43 -2.41
N THR A 186 4.93 16.60 -3.02
CA THR A 186 4.83 17.86 -2.28
C THR A 186 3.50 18.52 -2.64
N VAL A 187 2.66 18.71 -1.64
CA VAL A 187 1.42 19.48 -1.76
C VAL A 187 1.72 20.87 -1.21
N PRO A 188 1.66 21.94 -2.05
CA PRO A 188 1.92 23.29 -1.58
C PRO A 188 0.80 23.75 -0.64
N TRP A 189 1.03 24.87 0.06
CA TRP A 189 0.04 25.48 0.94
C TRP A 189 -1.35 25.56 0.28
N THR A 190 -2.24 24.75 0.80
CA THR A 190 -3.61 24.59 0.30
C THR A 190 -4.56 24.84 1.45
N LYS A 191 -5.62 25.60 1.19
CA LYS A 191 -6.71 25.79 2.15
C LYS A 191 -7.49 24.48 2.28
N VAL A 192 -7.67 24.00 3.51
CA VAL A 192 -8.34 22.73 3.82
C VAL A 192 -9.48 22.95 4.82
N SER A 193 -10.39 21.98 4.91
CA SER A 193 -11.45 22.00 5.92
C SER A 193 -10.88 21.69 7.30
N LEU A 194 -11.48 22.25 8.35
CA LEU A 194 -11.23 21.74 9.70
C LEU A 194 -11.79 20.32 9.83
N PRO A 195 -11.10 19.41 10.54
CA PRO A 195 -11.66 18.12 10.90
C PRO A 195 -13.00 18.29 11.62
N LYS A 196 -13.99 17.43 11.34
CA LYS A 196 -15.31 17.47 11.97
C LYS A 196 -15.27 17.14 13.45
N LYS A 197 -14.26 16.36 13.88
CA LYS A 197 -14.02 16.08 15.29
C LYS A 197 -12.73 16.75 15.76
N MET A 198 -12.91 17.80 16.55
CA MET A 198 -11.87 18.61 17.15
C MET A 198 -11.85 18.41 18.68
N PRO A 199 -10.76 18.78 19.37
CA PRO A 199 -10.64 18.60 20.81
C PRO A 199 -11.35 19.71 21.60
N ILE A 200 -11.94 20.69 20.91
CA ILE A 200 -12.71 21.79 21.51
C ILE A 200 -14.21 21.51 21.32
N GLU A 201 -14.93 21.39 22.42
CA GLU A 201 -16.40 21.35 22.41
C GLU A 201 -16.97 22.74 22.05
N GLY A 202 -18.00 22.77 21.20
CA GLY A 202 -18.72 24.00 20.83
C GLY A 202 -18.17 24.75 19.61
N ILE A 203 -17.07 24.29 19.01
CA ILE A 203 -16.68 24.73 17.66
C ILE A 203 -17.39 23.82 16.67
N ASP A 204 -18.25 24.40 15.83
CA ASP A 204 -18.77 23.73 14.65
C ASP A 204 -17.81 23.95 13.47
N PRO A 205 -17.09 22.92 13.00
CA PRO A 205 -16.13 23.05 11.90
C PRO A 205 -16.76 23.54 10.60
N ALA A 206 -18.06 23.31 10.39
CA ALA A 206 -18.77 23.73 9.19
C ALA A 206 -19.02 25.24 9.14
N THR A 207 -19.14 25.89 10.31
CA THR A 207 -19.42 27.33 10.44
C THR A 207 -18.23 28.13 11.00
N PHE A 208 -17.14 27.46 11.38
CA PHE A 208 -15.97 28.07 12.03
C PHE A 208 -15.35 29.19 11.20
N GLU A 209 -15.15 28.97 9.90
CA GLU A 209 -14.54 30.00 9.05
C GLU A 209 -15.48 31.20 8.87
N GLN A 210 -16.78 30.99 8.64
CA GLN A 210 -17.71 32.12 8.46
C GLN A 210 -17.92 32.91 9.76
N SER A 211 -17.87 32.24 10.91
CA SER A 211 -18.05 32.88 12.22
C SER A 211 -16.80 33.61 12.72
N THR A 212 -15.60 33.09 12.43
CA THR A 212 -14.35 33.64 12.96
C THR A 212 -13.50 34.38 11.93
N GLY A 213 -13.76 34.19 10.63
CA GLY A 213 -12.90 34.65 9.54
C GLY A 213 -11.57 33.88 9.45
N THR A 214 -11.46 32.73 10.11
CA THR A 214 -10.22 31.94 10.23
C THR A 214 -10.28 30.70 9.36
N SER A 215 -9.27 30.55 8.50
CA SER A 215 -9.13 29.41 7.59
C SER A 215 -7.98 28.49 8.01
N LEU A 216 -8.12 27.18 7.79
CA LEU A 216 -7.06 26.21 7.99
C LEU A 216 -6.30 25.98 6.67
N TRP A 217 -4.97 26.03 6.75
CA TRP A 217 -4.07 25.78 5.64
C TRP A 217 -3.15 24.65 5.99
N TYR A 218 -2.81 23.84 4.99
CA TYR A 218 -1.97 22.66 5.12
C TYR A 218 -0.98 22.60 3.96
N GLN A 219 0.23 22.16 4.26
CA GLN A 219 1.18 21.68 3.27
C GLN A 219 1.82 20.39 3.78
N VAL A 220 2.23 19.55 2.83
CA VAL A 220 2.93 18.30 3.16
C VAL A 220 3.99 17.98 2.13
N LYS A 221 5.09 17.43 2.62
CA LYS A 221 5.99 16.60 1.82
C LYS A 221 5.84 15.15 2.28
N ALA A 222 5.25 14.30 1.44
CA ALA A 222 5.09 12.88 1.70
C ALA A 222 6.19 12.09 1.01
N MET A 223 6.80 11.14 1.72
CA MET A 223 7.85 10.26 1.22
C MET A 223 7.50 8.80 1.48
N PHE A 224 7.65 7.96 0.46
CA PHE A 224 7.35 6.53 0.55
C PHE A 224 8.50 5.69 0.03
N TRP A 225 8.74 4.57 0.70
CA TRP A 225 9.63 3.51 0.27
C TRP A 225 8.77 2.31 -0.08
N VAL A 226 8.75 1.92 -1.35
CA VAL A 226 7.78 0.98 -1.89
C VAL A 226 8.50 -0.26 -2.41
N ASP A 227 8.06 -1.43 -1.96
CA ASP A 227 8.54 -2.70 -2.51
C ASP A 227 8.01 -2.87 -3.95
N PRO A 228 8.89 -2.94 -4.97
CA PRO A 228 8.45 -2.89 -6.36
C PRO A 228 7.67 -4.13 -6.81
N VAL A 229 7.71 -5.23 -6.07
CA VAL A 229 7.00 -6.47 -6.44
C VAL A 229 5.59 -6.47 -5.88
N THR A 230 5.45 -6.18 -4.59
CA THR A 230 4.15 -6.16 -3.92
C THR A 230 3.42 -4.85 -4.12
N GLY A 231 4.12 -3.74 -4.38
CA GLY A 231 3.59 -2.38 -4.37
C GLY A 231 3.25 -1.84 -2.98
N ALA A 232 3.60 -2.57 -1.92
CA ALA A 232 3.35 -2.15 -0.55
C ALA A 232 4.43 -1.15 -0.09
N PRO A 233 4.05 -0.03 0.57
CA PRO A 233 4.99 0.80 1.28
C PRO A 233 5.61 0.02 2.45
N VAL A 234 6.94 -0.02 2.52
CA VAL A 234 7.69 -0.54 3.67
C VAL A 234 8.04 0.56 4.68
N ASN A 235 7.90 1.81 4.28
CA ASN A 235 8.00 2.99 5.14
C ASN A 235 7.19 4.14 4.54
N ALA A 236 6.72 5.01 5.42
CA ALA A 236 6.08 6.26 5.08
C ALA A 236 6.57 7.34 6.05
N GLU A 237 6.91 8.49 5.52
CA GLU A 237 7.27 9.67 6.28
C GLU A 237 6.57 10.88 5.70
N GLN A 238 6.23 11.85 6.55
CA GLN A 238 5.59 13.09 6.13
C GLN A 238 6.19 14.27 6.89
N VAL A 239 6.53 15.34 6.19
CA VAL A 239 6.79 16.65 6.81
C VAL A 239 5.53 17.46 6.62
N ILE A 240 4.79 17.67 7.71
CA ILE A 240 3.50 18.35 7.68
C ILE A 240 3.64 19.69 8.36
N GLU A 241 3.03 20.70 7.75
CA GLU A 241 2.78 21.99 8.38
C GLU A 241 1.31 22.39 8.19
N GLN A 242 0.70 22.85 9.27
CA GLN A 242 -0.67 23.33 9.32
C GLN A 242 -0.71 24.67 10.03
N GLU A 243 -1.48 25.61 9.48
CA GLU A 243 -1.60 26.97 10.00
C GLU A 243 -3.04 27.45 9.92
N MET A 244 -3.50 28.14 10.96
CA MET A 244 -4.67 29.00 10.89
C MET A 244 -4.26 30.37 10.35
N ARG A 245 -5.05 30.91 9.43
CA ARG A 245 -4.82 32.21 8.79
C ARG A 245 -6.10 33.05 8.79
N GLY A 246 -5.94 34.36 9.04
CA GLY A 246 -7.06 35.29 9.17
C GLY A 246 -7.78 35.18 10.52
N GLY A 247 -8.79 36.02 10.73
CA GLY A 247 -9.65 35.96 11.91
C GLY A 247 -8.88 35.96 13.24
N ILE A 248 -9.07 34.92 14.05
CA ILE A 248 -8.41 34.78 15.36
C ILE A 248 -6.89 34.67 15.27
N ALA A 249 -6.35 34.26 14.11
CA ALA A 249 -4.91 34.18 13.88
C ALA A 249 -4.28 35.52 13.49
N ALA A 250 -5.08 36.55 13.18
CA ALA A 250 -4.56 37.86 12.73
C ALA A 250 -3.71 38.57 13.79
N GLY A 251 -3.95 38.30 15.08
CA GLY A 251 -3.16 38.85 16.19
C GLY A 251 -1.88 38.07 16.51
N ALA A 252 -1.64 36.93 15.86
CA ALA A 252 -0.41 36.16 16.03
C ALA A 252 0.75 36.75 15.20
N PRO A 253 2.02 36.41 15.51
CA PRO A 253 3.16 36.78 14.68
C PRO A 253 2.92 36.42 13.20
N ASP A 254 3.24 37.34 12.29
CA ASP A 254 3.02 37.22 10.84
C ASP A 254 1.55 36.99 10.39
N GLY A 255 0.58 37.20 11.29
CA GLY A 255 -0.85 36.99 11.05
C GLY A 255 -1.22 35.51 10.84
N ARG A 256 -0.39 34.60 11.35
CA ARG A 256 -0.53 33.14 11.19
C ARG A 256 -0.34 32.43 12.52
N LEU A 257 -1.10 31.37 12.72
CA LEU A 257 -1.03 30.56 13.93
C LEU A 257 -0.74 29.10 13.56
N THR A 258 0.45 28.61 13.90
CA THR A 258 0.84 27.22 13.62
C THR A 258 -0.04 26.26 14.42
N VAL A 259 -0.79 25.41 13.71
CA VAL A 259 -1.63 24.35 14.27
C VAL A 259 -0.81 23.10 14.54
N PHE A 260 -0.03 22.70 13.55
CA PHE A 260 0.87 21.55 13.64
C PHE A 260 2.09 21.80 12.76
N ALA A 261 3.27 21.44 13.23
CA ALA A 261 4.47 21.36 12.39
C ALA A 261 5.36 20.23 12.88
N GLY A 262 5.69 19.27 12.01
CA GLY A 262 6.52 18.15 12.42
C GLY A 262 6.90 17.20 11.30
N HIS A 263 8.02 16.50 11.51
CA HIS A 263 8.41 15.37 10.68
C HIS A 263 7.88 14.08 11.30
N VAL A 264 6.76 13.62 10.77
CA VAL A 264 6.08 12.38 11.12
C VAL A 264 6.82 11.20 10.47
N LYS A 265 7.21 10.22 11.29
CA LYS A 265 7.90 9.00 10.84
C LYS A 265 7.25 7.77 11.42
N MET A 266 7.22 6.68 10.68
CA MET A 266 6.78 5.39 11.21
C MET A 266 7.58 5.00 12.46
N ARG A 267 6.89 4.53 13.50
CA ARG A 267 7.52 4.04 14.72
C ARG A 267 8.35 2.80 14.42
N GLN A 268 9.48 2.64 15.12
CA GLN A 268 10.51 1.66 14.76
C GLN A 268 10.00 0.21 14.74
N ASP A 269 9.19 -0.18 15.73
CA ASP A 269 8.57 -1.50 15.81
C ASP A 269 7.60 -1.77 14.64
N TYR A 270 6.79 -0.77 14.25
CA TYR A 270 5.95 -0.87 13.05
C TYR A 270 6.78 -0.92 11.76
N ALA A 271 7.88 -0.18 11.69
CA ALA A 271 8.77 -0.20 10.54
C ALA A 271 9.43 -1.57 10.33
N ASP A 272 9.91 -2.21 11.41
CA ASP A 272 10.47 -3.55 11.35
C ASP A 272 9.41 -4.59 10.98
N HIS A 273 8.26 -4.56 11.66
CA HIS A 273 7.15 -5.45 11.37
C HIS A 273 6.67 -5.33 9.91
N THR A 274 6.54 -4.12 9.39
CA THR A 274 6.08 -3.86 8.02
C THR A 274 7.07 -4.39 6.99
N VAL A 275 8.37 -4.18 7.21
CA VAL A 275 9.42 -4.75 6.35
C VAL A 275 9.34 -6.27 6.31
N ASP A 276 9.21 -6.94 7.46
CA ASP A 276 9.14 -8.40 7.51
C ASP A 276 7.88 -8.95 6.84
N LEU A 277 6.73 -8.28 7.07
CA LEU A 277 5.48 -8.62 6.41
C LEU A 277 5.60 -8.49 4.89
N VAL A 278 6.17 -7.39 4.40
CA VAL A 278 6.32 -7.15 2.97
C VAL A 278 7.33 -8.11 2.35
N LYS A 279 8.45 -8.45 3.03
CA LYS A 279 9.39 -9.51 2.57
C LYS A 279 8.71 -10.87 2.43
N SER A 280 7.87 -11.24 3.39
CA SER A 280 7.10 -12.49 3.36
C SER A 280 6.13 -12.50 2.16
N ASN A 281 5.39 -11.41 1.97
CA ASN A 281 4.45 -11.29 0.86
C ASN A 281 5.14 -11.23 -0.51
N ARG A 282 6.26 -10.51 -0.62
CA ARG A 282 7.12 -10.48 -1.81
C ARG A 282 7.52 -11.89 -2.24
N THR A 283 7.94 -12.72 -1.29
CA THR A 283 8.34 -14.11 -1.57
C THR A 283 7.17 -14.92 -2.11
N LYS A 284 5.97 -14.79 -1.54
CA LYS A 284 4.75 -15.47 -2.03
C LYS A 284 4.36 -15.02 -3.43
N VAL A 285 4.40 -13.71 -3.68
CA VAL A 285 4.10 -13.12 -5.00
C VAL A 285 5.10 -13.63 -6.03
N LEU A 286 6.40 -13.56 -5.76
CA LEU A 286 7.44 -14.06 -6.68
C LEU A 286 7.39 -15.56 -6.86
N ALA A 287 7.05 -16.34 -5.82
CA ALA A 287 6.88 -17.77 -5.94
C ALA A 287 5.80 -18.12 -6.97
N LEU A 288 4.64 -17.47 -6.86
CA LEU A 288 3.51 -17.72 -7.76
C LEU A 288 3.71 -17.14 -9.16
N HIS A 289 4.31 -15.96 -9.26
CA HIS A 289 4.49 -15.24 -10.52
C HIS A 289 5.72 -15.71 -11.32
N THR A 290 6.85 -15.96 -10.65
CA THR A 290 8.16 -16.11 -11.30
C THR A 290 8.82 -17.45 -10.98
N TYR A 291 9.05 -17.74 -9.70
CA TYR A 291 9.94 -18.86 -9.31
C TYR A 291 9.33 -20.23 -9.60
N ALA A 292 8.07 -20.48 -9.22
CA ALA A 292 7.44 -21.76 -9.48
C ALA A 292 7.20 -21.99 -10.98
N PRO A 293 6.64 -21.03 -11.75
CA PRO A 293 6.53 -21.20 -13.21
C PRO A 293 7.87 -21.48 -13.89
N PHE A 294 8.91 -20.72 -13.58
CA PHE A 294 10.24 -20.91 -14.16
C PHE A 294 10.87 -22.24 -13.74
N GLY A 295 10.81 -22.57 -12.45
CA GLY A 295 11.33 -23.83 -11.92
C GLY A 295 10.65 -25.05 -12.53
N LEU A 296 9.33 -25.01 -12.71
CA LEU A 296 8.58 -26.06 -13.40
C LEU A 296 8.95 -26.16 -14.88
N ALA A 297 9.10 -25.03 -15.58
CA ALA A 297 9.51 -25.04 -16.98
C ALA A 297 10.91 -25.63 -17.18
N ALA A 298 11.90 -25.15 -16.40
CA ALA A 298 13.27 -25.66 -16.46
C ALA A 298 13.36 -27.12 -16.01
N GLY A 299 12.70 -27.47 -14.91
CA GLY A 299 12.64 -28.85 -14.40
C GLY A 299 11.98 -29.79 -15.41
N GLY A 300 10.89 -29.37 -16.06
CA GLY A 300 10.22 -30.12 -17.12
C GLY A 300 11.14 -30.41 -18.30
N LEU A 301 11.94 -29.43 -18.75
CA LEU A 301 12.92 -29.61 -19.82
C LEU A 301 14.02 -30.62 -19.43
N VAL A 302 14.53 -30.55 -18.20
CA VAL A 302 15.53 -31.51 -17.70
C VAL A 302 14.95 -32.93 -17.66
N LEU A 303 13.74 -33.09 -17.12
CA LEU A 303 13.05 -34.38 -17.05
C LEU A 303 12.79 -34.96 -18.44
N LEU A 304 12.40 -34.12 -19.41
CA LEU A 304 12.21 -34.52 -20.80
C LEU A 304 13.53 -35.01 -21.42
N GLY A 305 14.63 -34.26 -21.23
CA GLY A 305 15.95 -34.66 -21.72
C GLY A 305 16.40 -36.01 -21.13
N LEU A 306 16.19 -36.22 -19.83
CA LEU A 306 16.49 -37.50 -19.16
C LEU A 306 15.64 -38.66 -19.67
N ALA A 307 14.34 -38.43 -19.91
CA ALA A 307 13.45 -39.43 -20.48
C ALA A 307 13.92 -39.88 -21.88
N LEU A 308 14.23 -38.91 -22.76
CA LEU A 308 14.75 -39.18 -24.10
C LEU A 308 16.09 -39.90 -24.07
N TRP A 309 16.99 -39.51 -23.17
CA TRP A 309 18.29 -40.15 -23.00
C TRP A 309 18.17 -41.61 -22.52
N LEU A 310 17.28 -41.90 -21.55
CA LEU A 310 17.03 -43.26 -21.09
C LEU A 310 16.41 -44.14 -22.19
N GLU A 311 15.50 -43.59 -22.99
CA GLU A 311 14.92 -44.29 -24.13
C GLU A 311 15.98 -44.59 -25.19
N ALA A 312 16.86 -43.63 -25.51
CA ALA A 312 17.95 -43.82 -26.46
C ALA A 312 18.97 -44.87 -26.00
N ARG A 313 19.30 -44.93 -24.71
CA ARG A 313 20.17 -45.98 -24.16
C ARG A 313 19.49 -47.36 -24.15
N GLY A 314 18.20 -47.42 -23.83
CA GLY A 314 17.44 -48.67 -23.84
C GLY A 314 17.35 -49.32 -25.23
N ARG A 315 17.31 -48.52 -26.30
CA ARG A 315 17.32 -49.01 -27.69
C ARG A 315 18.67 -49.56 -28.14
N ARG A 316 19.79 -49.04 -27.62
CA ARG A 316 21.14 -49.53 -27.95
C ARG A 316 21.44 -50.90 -27.33
N ASP A 317 20.96 -51.17 -26.13
CA ASP A 317 21.17 -52.46 -25.45
C ASP A 317 20.31 -53.60 -26.07
N GLY A 318 19.19 -53.28 -26.73
CA GLY A 318 18.30 -54.27 -27.37
C GLY A 318 18.72 -54.69 -28.78
N GLY A 319 19.53 -53.89 -29.49
CA GLY A 319 19.97 -54.20 -30.86
C GLY A 319 21.21 -55.10 -30.95
N ALA A 320 21.88 -55.40 -29.83
CA ALA A 320 23.08 -56.23 -29.80
C ALA A 320 22.79 -57.74 -29.61
N GLY A 321 21.53 -58.16 -29.47
CA GLY A 321 21.14 -59.54 -29.17
C GLY A 321 20.53 -60.35 -30.33
N GLU A 322 20.27 -59.76 -31.49
CA GLU A 322 19.57 -60.40 -32.63
C GLU A 322 20.49 -60.74 -33.82
N GLY A 323 21.78 -60.93 -33.57
CA GLY A 323 22.77 -61.13 -34.65
C GLY A 323 23.80 -62.21 -34.38
N LEU A 324 23.42 -63.40 -33.89
CA LEU A 324 24.26 -64.61 -33.86
C LEU A 324 23.41 -65.89 -33.67
N SER A 325 22.69 -66.33 -34.70
CA SER A 325 22.54 -67.76 -34.99
C SER A 325 22.30 -67.98 -36.49
N ALA A 326 23.38 -68.29 -37.20
CA ALA A 326 23.41 -68.98 -38.47
C ALA A 326 24.31 -70.21 -38.29
#